data_AF-A0A1G6C381-F1
#
_entry.id   AF-A0A1G6C381-F1
#
_cell.length_a   1.000
_cell.length_b   1.000
_cell.length_c   1.000
_cell.angle_alpha   90.00
_cell.angle_beta   90.00
_cell.angle_gamma   90.00
#
_symmetry.space_group_name_H-M   'P 1'
#
loop_
_entity.id
_entity.type
_entity.pdbx_description
1 polymer ?
#
loop_
_entity_poly.entity_id
_entity_poly.type
_entity_poly.pdbx_seq_one_letter_code
_entity_poly.pdbx_strand_id
1 'polypeptide(L)'
;MGRKSKQQMEEETTAIESFLSNQHYKKANTLINSKGRSTLLVQKLFAVSIAKAELNQDSNTLEANIYGTDLKKIFGVKGGSFYEHIKAAIEPVKSKPSILDWRIIYSNDDTREIEAINVITDASFKNGVLNVRYNSKITPYLANLQNNYTVLSLAEAVQLNSVYSFRLYEILKAEMDKQRAITRKEGPYYVQYHLTDLKLRLGIIDSQADPAIISALKKGNPDYDAIEKQADKLDGAGKLKTFGNFKKFALDKAQKELNETTSIWFDYEPVKAGRGGKVVSIRFKIDVNPRVKNKNNACDDLNQKETTINPARELELMDQVQDIIDEKIKISEIRSILKASNYNLDKIKNAYDLYLRQSGNVENFVGWMIAAIKNNYTSAGVKASPIVGEYVQSTFSYEDMESELLDNF
;
A
#
# COMPACT_ATOMS: atom_id res chain seq x y z
N MET A 1 28.08 -23.36 -22.56
CA MET A 1 26.78 -22.90 -22.04
C MET A 1 26.12 -22.03 -23.10
N GLY A 2 25.03 -22.49 -23.70
CA GLY A 2 24.32 -21.72 -24.73
C GLY A 2 23.69 -20.46 -24.15
N ARG A 3 23.86 -19.32 -24.84
CA ARG A 3 23.16 -18.06 -24.51
C ARG A 3 21.66 -18.26 -24.77
N LYS A 4 20.82 -18.02 -23.76
CA LYS A 4 19.36 -18.01 -23.91
C LYS A 4 18.95 -16.95 -24.94
N SER A 5 17.92 -17.24 -25.73
CA SER A 5 17.37 -16.28 -26.69
C SER A 5 16.71 -15.10 -25.97
N LYS A 6 16.49 -13.98 -26.68
CA LYS A 6 15.80 -12.80 -26.13
C LYS A 6 14.38 -13.14 -25.64
N GLN A 7 13.66 -13.99 -26.40
CA GLN A 7 12.35 -14.52 -26.01
C GLN A 7 12.41 -15.33 -24.72
N GLN A 8 13.40 -16.23 -24.56
CA GLN A 8 13.56 -17.00 -23.32
C GLN A 8 13.84 -16.11 -22.09
N MET A 9 14.51 -14.96 -22.27
CA MET A 9 14.73 -14.02 -21.17
C MET A 9 13.47 -13.22 -20.82
N GLU A 10 12.66 -12.84 -21.81
CA GLU A 10 11.38 -12.15 -21.62
C GLU A 10 10.34 -13.09 -20.95
N GLU A 11 10.28 -14.36 -21.37
CA GLU A 11 9.44 -15.39 -20.76
C GLU A 11 9.82 -15.66 -19.30
N GLU A 12 11.11 -15.78 -18.97
CA GLU A 12 11.56 -15.97 -17.59
C GLU A 12 11.26 -14.76 -16.70
N THR A 13 11.41 -13.55 -17.22
CA THR A 13 11.10 -12.31 -16.48
C THR A 13 9.59 -12.22 -16.21
N THR A 14 8.77 -12.52 -17.21
CA THR A 14 7.30 -12.56 -17.09
C THR A 14 6.83 -13.62 -16.10
N ALA A 15 7.46 -14.80 -16.08
CA ALA A 15 7.15 -15.86 -15.13
C ALA A 15 7.51 -15.48 -13.68
N ILE A 16 8.63 -14.76 -13.48
CA ILE A 16 9.03 -14.25 -12.15
C ILE A 16 8.07 -13.16 -11.68
N GLU A 17 7.69 -12.23 -12.56
CA GLU A 17 6.70 -11.20 -12.27
C GLU A 17 5.35 -11.82 -11.91
N SER A 18 4.90 -12.84 -12.66
CA SER A 18 3.69 -13.60 -12.33
C SER A 18 3.81 -14.30 -10.97
N PHE A 19 4.94 -14.96 -10.67
CA PHE A 19 5.17 -15.60 -9.37
C PHE A 19 5.13 -14.60 -8.20
N LEU A 20 5.70 -13.42 -8.38
CA LEU A 20 5.77 -12.38 -7.36
C LEU A 20 4.47 -11.57 -7.24
N SER A 21 3.68 -11.46 -8.30
CA SER A 21 2.49 -10.59 -8.36
C SER A 21 1.45 -10.88 -7.27
N ASN A 22 1.35 -12.13 -6.82
CA ASN A 22 0.42 -12.55 -5.77
C ASN A 22 1.06 -12.63 -4.37
N GLN A 23 2.37 -12.42 -4.26
CA GLN A 23 3.10 -12.51 -2.99
C GLN A 23 3.01 -11.18 -2.23
N HIS A 24 2.43 -11.25 -1.04
CA HIS A 24 2.31 -10.10 -0.14
C HIS A 24 2.99 -10.42 1.19
N TYR A 25 3.46 -9.39 1.88
CA TYR A 25 3.95 -9.51 3.24
C TYR A 25 3.29 -8.47 4.14
N LYS A 26 3.08 -8.84 5.40
CA LYS A 26 2.49 -7.95 6.41
C LYS A 26 3.56 -7.46 7.37
N LYS A 27 3.51 -6.18 7.73
CA LYS A 27 4.35 -5.60 8.78
C LYS A 27 3.52 -4.70 9.67
N ALA A 28 3.75 -4.77 10.99
CA ALA A 28 3.24 -3.76 11.91
C ALA A 28 3.74 -2.35 11.50
N ASN A 29 2.89 -1.35 11.64
CA ASN A 29 3.25 0.03 11.33
C ASN A 29 4.35 0.56 12.25
N THR A 30 4.44 0.04 13.48
CA THR A 30 5.54 0.31 14.41
C THR A 30 6.89 -0.16 13.84
N LEU A 31 6.92 -1.35 13.20
CA LEU A 31 8.12 -1.88 12.57
C LEU A 31 8.48 -1.10 11.31
N ILE A 32 7.50 -0.76 10.47
CA ILE A 32 7.71 0.06 9.27
C ILE A 32 8.34 1.40 9.65
N ASN A 33 7.83 2.04 10.70
CA ASN A 33 8.26 3.36 11.14
C ASN A 33 9.49 3.36 12.07
N SER A 34 10.06 2.19 12.35
CA SER A 34 11.27 2.08 13.17
C SER A 34 12.45 2.85 12.54
N LYS A 35 13.29 3.43 13.41
CA LYS A 35 14.43 4.28 13.03
C LYS A 35 15.72 3.46 13.07
N GLY A 36 16.32 3.19 11.92
CA GLY A 36 17.54 2.39 11.85
C GLY A 36 18.15 2.37 10.45
N ARG A 37 19.47 2.15 10.41
CA ARG A 37 20.22 2.03 9.16
C ARG A 37 20.06 0.62 8.59
N SER A 38 19.90 0.53 7.28
CA SER A 38 19.86 -0.75 6.58
C SER A 38 20.34 -0.58 5.14
N THR A 39 20.71 -1.68 4.49
CA THR A 39 21.04 -1.69 3.06
C THR A 39 19.83 -2.13 2.23
N LEU A 40 19.78 -1.78 0.95
CA LEU A 40 18.69 -2.22 0.08
C LEU A 40 18.60 -3.75 0.01
N LEU A 41 19.73 -4.44 -0.04
CA LEU A 41 19.75 -5.90 -0.05
C LEU A 41 19.17 -6.47 1.24
N VAL A 42 19.56 -5.94 2.41
CA VAL A 42 19.00 -6.36 3.70
C VAL A 42 17.49 -6.12 3.77
N GLN A 43 17.02 -4.95 3.34
CA GLN A 43 15.58 -4.63 3.28
C GLN A 43 14.79 -5.59 2.39
N LYS A 44 15.34 -5.92 1.22
CA LYS A 44 14.73 -6.86 0.28
C LYS A 44 14.76 -8.30 0.80
N LEU A 45 15.88 -8.76 1.36
CA LEU A 45 15.98 -10.06 2.00
C LEU A 45 14.96 -10.19 3.13
N PHE A 46 14.79 -9.12 3.92
CA PHE A 46 13.81 -9.06 5.00
C PHE A 46 12.36 -9.14 4.49
N ALA A 47 12.03 -8.44 3.40
CA ALA A 47 10.70 -8.55 2.78
C ALA A 47 10.42 -9.98 2.28
N VAL A 48 11.39 -10.59 1.58
CA VAL A 48 11.27 -11.97 1.11
C VAL A 48 11.16 -12.95 2.29
N SER A 49 11.96 -12.77 3.35
CA SER A 49 11.93 -13.63 4.52
C SER A 49 10.64 -13.50 5.31
N ILE A 50 9.97 -12.35 5.34
CA ILE A 50 8.64 -12.25 5.95
C ILE A 50 7.60 -12.94 5.07
N ALA A 51 7.65 -12.72 3.75
CA ALA A 51 6.72 -13.34 2.81
C ALA A 51 6.79 -14.88 2.80
N LYS A 52 7.95 -15.44 3.16
CA LYS A 52 8.23 -16.88 3.22
C LYS A 52 8.30 -17.43 4.66
N ALA A 53 8.02 -16.61 5.67
CA ALA A 53 8.07 -17.05 7.05
C ALA A 53 6.89 -17.97 7.37
N GLU A 54 7.19 -19.06 8.07
CA GLU A 54 6.21 -19.99 8.62
C GLU A 54 6.31 -19.97 10.15
N LEU A 55 5.16 -20.12 10.81
CA LEU A 55 5.11 -20.16 12.27
C LEU A 55 5.45 -21.56 12.74
N ASN A 56 6.55 -21.68 13.48
CA ASN A 56 6.85 -22.89 14.24
C ASN A 56 5.98 -22.89 15.51
N GLN A 57 5.05 -23.83 15.60
CA GLN A 57 4.07 -23.90 16.69
C GLN A 57 4.72 -24.26 18.04
N ASP A 58 5.81 -25.03 18.03
CA ASP A 58 6.46 -25.49 19.25
C ASP A 58 7.24 -24.37 19.95
N SER A 59 7.90 -23.52 19.17
CA SER A 59 8.72 -22.40 19.68
C SER A 59 8.03 -21.04 19.62
N ASN A 60 6.85 -20.94 18.99
CA ASN A 60 6.16 -19.68 18.69
C ASN A 60 7.07 -18.64 17.99
N THR A 61 7.99 -19.15 17.16
CA THR A 61 8.91 -18.33 16.36
C THR A 61 8.55 -18.41 14.89
N LEU A 62 8.68 -17.28 14.19
CA LEU A 62 8.66 -17.29 12.75
C LEU A 62 10.03 -17.73 12.22
N GLU A 63 10.02 -18.63 11.24
CA GLU A 63 11.22 -19.14 10.58
C GLU A 63 11.02 -19.09 9.06
N ALA A 64 12.05 -18.66 8.32
CA ALA A 64 12.03 -18.61 6.87
C ALA A 64 13.24 -19.35 6.29
N ASN A 65 12.96 -20.34 5.43
CA ASN A 65 13.97 -21.11 4.72
C ASN A 65 13.86 -20.80 3.22
N ILE A 66 14.84 -20.09 2.67
CA ILE A 66 14.78 -19.56 1.31
C ILE A 66 15.96 -20.06 0.49
N TYR A 67 15.68 -20.78 -0.59
CA TYR A 67 16.72 -21.23 -1.51
C TYR A 67 17.37 -20.04 -2.22
N GLY A 68 18.70 -20.05 -2.29
CA GLY A 68 19.48 -19.03 -2.98
C GLY A 68 19.17 -18.95 -4.48
N THR A 69 18.72 -20.06 -5.08
CA THR A 69 18.18 -20.09 -6.46
C THR A 69 16.92 -19.26 -6.59
N ASP A 70 16.05 -19.26 -5.59
CA ASP A 70 14.83 -18.47 -5.59
C ASP A 70 15.16 -17.00 -5.36
N LEU A 71 16.07 -16.69 -4.43
CA LEU A 71 16.57 -15.32 -4.25
C LEU A 71 17.17 -14.77 -5.56
N LYS A 72 17.96 -15.56 -6.29
CA LYS A 72 18.49 -15.14 -7.61
C LYS A 72 17.39 -14.83 -8.61
N LYS A 73 16.35 -15.66 -8.67
CA LYS A 73 15.17 -15.41 -9.53
C LYS A 73 14.45 -14.13 -9.11
N ILE A 74 14.09 -14.02 -7.83
CA ILE A 74 13.36 -12.88 -7.26
C ILE A 74 14.09 -11.56 -7.54
N PHE A 75 15.42 -11.52 -7.35
CA PHE A 75 16.22 -10.31 -7.57
C PHE A 75 16.74 -10.15 -9.01
N GLY A 76 16.43 -11.07 -9.92
CA GLY A 76 16.91 -11.02 -11.31
C GLY A 76 18.45 -11.14 -11.45
N VAL A 77 19.13 -11.79 -10.51
CA VAL A 77 20.60 -11.86 -10.47
C VAL A 77 21.12 -13.16 -11.06
N LYS A 78 21.96 -13.07 -12.10
CA LYS A 78 22.54 -14.23 -12.81
C LYS A 78 23.92 -14.66 -12.28
N GLY A 79 24.62 -13.79 -11.55
CA GLY A 79 26.02 -14.00 -11.13
C GLY A 79 26.22 -14.87 -9.88
N GLY A 80 27.41 -15.46 -9.75
CA GLY A 80 27.83 -16.23 -8.57
C GLY A 80 28.12 -15.38 -7.33
N SER A 81 28.58 -14.13 -7.53
CA SER A 81 28.89 -13.17 -6.45
C SER A 81 27.70 -12.81 -5.57
N PHE A 82 26.48 -13.09 -6.02
CA PHE A 82 25.27 -12.82 -5.26
C PHE A 82 25.24 -13.54 -3.90
N TYR A 83 25.78 -14.76 -3.82
CA TYR A 83 25.83 -15.48 -2.55
C TYR A 83 26.83 -14.87 -1.58
N GLU A 84 27.94 -14.30 -2.08
CA GLU A 84 28.87 -13.53 -1.25
C GLU A 84 28.21 -12.25 -0.72
N HIS A 85 27.35 -11.60 -1.51
CA HIS A 85 26.56 -10.48 -1.03
C HIS A 85 25.55 -10.88 0.06
N ILE A 86 24.92 -12.06 -0.05
CA ILE A 86 24.04 -12.58 1.02
C ILE A 86 24.84 -12.84 2.29
N LYS A 87 25.99 -13.52 2.19
CA LYS A 87 26.87 -13.77 3.35
C LYS A 87 27.26 -12.46 4.03
N ALA A 88 27.71 -11.47 3.25
CA ALA A 88 28.06 -10.15 3.74
C ALA A 88 26.88 -9.36 4.35
N ALA A 89 25.64 -9.67 3.96
CA ALA A 89 24.43 -9.08 4.54
C ALA A 89 24.03 -9.72 5.88
N ILE A 90 24.53 -10.93 6.19
CA ILE A 90 24.30 -11.63 7.45
C ILE A 90 25.44 -11.37 8.43
N GLU A 91 26.67 -11.31 7.92
CA GLU A 91 27.86 -11.11 8.74
C GLU A 91 27.84 -9.75 9.45
N PRO A 92 27.83 -9.71 10.79
CA PRO A 92 27.84 -8.45 11.52
C PRO A 92 29.22 -7.80 11.41
N VAL A 93 29.31 -6.74 10.60
CA VAL A 93 30.53 -5.94 10.42
C VAL A 93 30.28 -4.53 10.93
N LYS A 94 31.16 -4.00 11.79
CA LYS A 94 30.98 -2.67 12.43
C LYS A 94 30.63 -1.53 11.44
N SER A 95 31.07 -1.61 10.19
CA SER A 95 30.88 -0.55 9.19
C SER A 95 29.72 -0.79 8.21
N LYS A 96 29.02 -1.94 8.29
CA LYS A 96 27.95 -2.30 7.37
C LYS A 96 26.76 -2.90 8.12
N PRO A 97 25.54 -2.37 7.92
CA PRO A 97 24.34 -2.94 8.53
C PRO A 97 24.13 -4.39 8.07
N SER A 98 24.04 -5.30 9.04
CA SER A 98 23.61 -6.68 8.89
C SER A 98 22.09 -6.80 9.05
N ILE A 99 21.52 -7.90 8.54
CA ILE A 99 20.15 -8.31 8.80
C ILE A 99 19.85 -8.48 10.30
N LEU A 100 20.88 -8.68 11.13
CA LEU A 100 20.77 -8.80 12.59
C LEU A 100 20.72 -7.45 13.32
N ASP A 101 21.05 -6.34 12.65
CA ASP A 101 21.11 -5.02 13.28
C ASP A 101 19.73 -4.35 13.39
N TRP A 102 18.68 -4.98 12.87
CA TRP A 102 17.33 -4.43 12.97
C TRP A 102 16.80 -4.57 14.40
N ARG A 103 16.60 -3.42 15.05
CA ARG A 103 16.03 -3.31 16.40
C ARG A 103 14.73 -2.54 16.39
N ILE A 104 13.78 -2.98 17.19
CA ILE A 104 12.64 -2.15 17.61
C ILE A 104 12.93 -1.65 19.01
N ILE A 105 12.74 -0.35 19.22
CA ILE A 105 12.86 0.28 20.53
C ILE A 105 11.47 0.77 20.91
N TYR A 106 10.96 0.25 22.02
CA TYR A 106 9.75 0.72 22.69
C TYR A 106 10.19 1.61 23.86
N SER A 107 9.51 2.75 24.00
CA SER A 107 9.62 3.61 25.19
C SER A 107 8.22 3.90 25.68
N ASN A 108 7.97 3.59 26.96
CA ASN A 108 6.76 3.99 27.66
C ASN A 108 7.14 5.05 28.68
N ASP A 109 6.72 6.29 28.41
CA ASP A 109 7.08 7.45 29.23
C ASP A 109 6.40 7.41 30.62
N ASP A 110 5.22 6.80 30.70
CA ASP A 110 4.45 6.68 31.95
C ASP A 110 5.08 5.65 32.90
N THR A 111 5.55 4.51 32.37
CA THR A 111 6.19 3.46 33.17
C THR A 111 7.71 3.62 33.27
N ARG A 112 8.30 4.56 32.52
CA ARG A 112 9.76 4.71 32.32
C ARG A 112 10.43 3.45 31.77
N GLU A 113 9.67 2.55 31.16
CA GLU A 113 10.19 1.32 30.58
C GLU A 113 10.74 1.57 29.19
N ILE A 114 11.92 1.01 28.94
CA ILE A 114 12.54 1.00 27.62
C ILE A 114 12.87 -0.44 27.29
N GLU A 115 12.29 -0.95 26.21
CA GLU A 115 12.57 -2.28 25.71
C GLU A 115 13.18 -2.18 24.31
N ALA A 116 14.37 -2.76 24.12
CA ALA A 116 15.00 -2.89 22.82
C ALA A 116 15.00 -4.37 22.41
N ILE A 117 14.36 -4.67 21.28
CA ILE A 117 14.18 -6.03 20.77
C ILE A 117 14.87 -6.15 19.41
N ASN A 118 15.81 -7.09 19.28
CA ASN A 118 16.30 -7.50 17.96
C ASN A 118 15.20 -8.22 17.20
N VAL A 119 14.97 -7.84 15.95
CA VAL A 119 13.90 -8.42 15.12
C VAL A 119 14.21 -9.85 14.70
N ILE A 120 15.47 -10.10 14.36
CA ILE A 120 15.98 -11.42 13.96
C ILE A 120 16.95 -11.88 15.04
N THR A 121 16.79 -13.12 15.50
CA THR A 121 17.70 -13.74 16.46
C THR A 121 18.85 -14.43 15.75
N ASP A 122 18.54 -15.13 14.66
CA ASP A 122 19.49 -15.96 13.94
C ASP A 122 19.29 -15.81 12.43
N ALA A 123 20.39 -15.68 11.71
CA ALA A 123 20.41 -15.77 10.25
C ALA A 123 21.63 -16.58 9.82
N SER A 124 21.46 -17.48 8.86
CA SER A 124 22.58 -18.26 8.31
C SER A 124 22.38 -18.57 6.83
N PHE A 125 23.48 -18.62 6.08
CA PHE A 125 23.48 -19.05 4.69
C PHE A 125 24.35 -20.30 4.54
N LYS A 126 23.73 -21.47 4.47
CA LYS A 126 24.40 -22.78 4.42
C LYS A 126 23.83 -23.61 3.28
N ASN A 127 24.69 -24.31 2.54
CA ASN A 127 24.30 -25.17 1.43
C ASN A 127 23.38 -24.49 0.39
N GLY A 128 23.58 -23.19 0.17
CA GLY A 128 22.77 -22.41 -0.76
C GLY A 128 21.37 -22.04 -0.23
N VAL A 129 21.09 -22.21 1.06
CA VAL A 129 19.82 -21.87 1.70
C VAL A 129 20.05 -20.76 2.74
N LEU A 130 19.26 -19.69 2.63
CA LEU A 130 19.15 -18.66 3.64
C LEU A 130 18.11 -19.08 4.69
N ASN A 131 18.53 -19.20 5.93
CA ASN A 131 17.66 -19.50 7.07
C ASN A 131 17.59 -18.23 7.93
N VAL A 132 16.39 -17.78 8.27
CA VAL A 132 16.13 -16.61 9.11
C VAL A 132 15.16 -16.99 10.21
N ARG A 133 15.53 -16.77 11.48
CA ARG A 133 14.65 -16.93 12.64
C ARG A 133 14.37 -15.58 13.27
N TYR A 134 13.09 -15.27 13.43
CA TYR A 134 12.65 -14.05 14.09
C TYR A 134 12.56 -14.25 15.61
N ASN A 135 12.75 -13.15 16.33
CA ASN A 135 12.52 -13.14 17.77
C ASN A 135 11.04 -13.42 18.06
N SER A 136 10.75 -14.33 18.99
CA SER A 136 9.38 -14.70 19.36
C SER A 136 8.55 -13.51 19.88
N LYS A 137 9.20 -12.51 20.49
CA LYS A 137 8.53 -11.25 20.89
C LYS A 137 8.04 -10.41 19.71
N ILE A 138 8.59 -10.64 18.51
CA ILE A 138 8.21 -9.92 17.29
C ILE A 138 7.15 -10.67 16.48
N THR A 139 6.89 -11.96 16.76
CA THR A 139 5.82 -12.74 16.10
C THR A 139 4.47 -12.00 16.05
N PRO A 140 3.98 -11.34 17.12
CA PRO A 140 2.72 -10.57 17.07
C PRO A 140 2.75 -9.40 16.09
N TYR A 141 3.94 -8.86 15.77
CA TYR A 141 4.14 -7.71 14.88
C TYR A 141 4.38 -8.12 13.41
N LEU A 142 4.37 -9.42 13.11
CA LEU A 142 4.60 -9.96 11.76
C LEU A 142 3.52 -10.96 11.32
N ALA A 143 3.05 -11.85 12.21
CA ALA A 143 2.08 -12.90 11.87
C ALA A 143 0.69 -12.66 12.49
N ASN A 144 0.60 -12.35 13.79
CA ASN A 144 -0.68 -12.21 14.50
C ASN A 144 -1.21 -10.77 14.46
N LEU A 145 -1.11 -10.14 13.29
CA LEU A 145 -1.46 -8.74 13.08
C LEU A 145 -2.98 -8.59 12.93
N GLN A 146 -3.62 -8.08 13.98
CA GLN A 146 -5.05 -7.75 13.96
C GLN A 146 -5.30 -6.29 13.56
N ASN A 147 -4.46 -5.36 14.03
CA ASN A 147 -4.64 -3.92 13.85
C ASN A 147 -3.28 -3.22 13.61
N ASN A 148 -3.32 -1.99 13.09
CA ASN A 148 -2.16 -1.12 12.90
C ASN A 148 -0.99 -1.77 12.12
N TYR A 149 -1.34 -2.40 11.00
CA TYR A 149 -0.40 -3.04 10.09
C TYR A 149 -0.65 -2.59 8.65
N THR A 150 0.32 -2.92 7.79
CA THR A 150 0.28 -2.62 6.36
C THR A 150 0.54 -3.91 5.59
N VAL A 151 -0.22 -4.10 4.50
CA VAL A 151 0.04 -5.15 3.52
C VAL A 151 0.83 -4.55 2.37
N LEU A 152 1.98 -5.15 2.08
CA LEU A 152 2.95 -4.67 1.10
C LEU A 152 3.11 -5.71 -0.01
N SER A 153 3.21 -5.26 -1.25
CA SER A 153 3.43 -6.14 -2.41
C SER A 153 4.92 -6.47 -2.50
N LEU A 154 5.25 -7.77 -2.52
CA LEU A 154 6.64 -8.20 -2.67
C LEU A 154 7.17 -7.83 -4.06
N ALA A 155 6.34 -7.94 -5.10
CA ALA A 155 6.70 -7.55 -6.46
C ALA A 155 7.12 -6.08 -6.55
N GLU A 156 6.31 -5.18 -5.98
CA GLU A 156 6.61 -3.75 -5.97
C GLU A 156 7.90 -3.45 -5.18
N ALA A 157 8.02 -4.01 -3.97
CA ALA A 157 9.16 -3.77 -3.09
C ALA A 157 10.49 -4.25 -3.70
N VAL A 158 10.48 -5.41 -4.37
CA VAL A 158 11.68 -6.01 -4.97
C VAL A 158 12.19 -5.23 -6.20
N GLN A 159 11.33 -4.52 -6.93
CA GLN A 159 11.72 -3.73 -8.10
C GLN A 159 12.42 -2.41 -7.75
N LEU A 160 12.25 -1.90 -6.52
CA LEU A 160 12.83 -0.63 -6.09
C LEU A 160 14.36 -0.70 -6.01
N ASN A 161 15.04 0.32 -6.55
CA ASN A 161 16.50 0.33 -6.73
C ASN A 161 17.23 1.29 -5.79
N SER A 162 16.48 2.12 -5.05
CA SER A 162 17.00 2.91 -3.95
C SER A 162 16.51 2.36 -2.61
N VAL A 163 17.40 2.30 -1.62
CA VAL A 163 16.98 2.05 -0.22
C VAL A 163 15.99 3.11 0.24
N TYR A 164 16.11 4.36 -0.22
CA TYR A 164 15.18 5.43 0.13
C TYR A 164 13.82 5.28 -0.55
N SER A 165 13.77 4.83 -1.80
CA SER A 165 12.51 4.49 -2.47
C SER A 165 11.81 3.37 -1.74
N PHE A 166 12.54 2.31 -1.38
CA PHE A 166 12.00 1.19 -0.61
C PHE A 166 11.40 1.65 0.72
N ARG A 167 12.14 2.45 1.49
CA ARG A 167 11.66 2.96 2.79
C ARG A 167 10.49 3.93 2.65
N LEU A 168 10.52 4.84 1.67
CA LEU A 168 9.40 5.74 1.40
C LEU A 168 8.16 4.97 0.96
N TYR A 169 8.31 3.92 0.14
CA TYR A 169 7.20 3.05 -0.22
C TYR A 169 6.52 2.46 1.01
N GLU A 170 7.27 1.83 1.91
CA GLU A 170 6.68 1.25 3.13
C GLU A 170 6.04 2.30 4.03
N ILE A 171 6.72 3.43 4.28
CA ILE A 171 6.23 4.50 5.17
C ILE A 171 4.95 5.13 4.63
N LEU A 172 4.93 5.50 3.35
CA LEU A 172 3.80 6.18 2.73
C LEU A 172 2.62 5.22 2.52
N LYS A 173 2.88 3.95 2.18
CA LYS A 173 1.84 2.91 2.12
C LYS A 173 1.20 2.68 3.48
N ALA A 174 1.99 2.66 4.54
CA ALA A 174 1.49 2.51 5.89
C ALA A 174 0.62 3.68 6.35
N GLU A 175 1.03 4.90 6.01
CA GLU A 175 0.21 6.08 6.27
C GLU A 175 -1.09 6.05 5.46
N MET A 176 -1.02 5.71 4.16
CA MET A 176 -2.20 5.61 3.32
C MET A 176 -3.20 4.55 3.83
N ASP A 177 -2.72 3.36 4.20
CA ASP A 177 -3.58 2.29 4.73
C ASP A 177 -4.22 2.67 6.07
N LYS A 178 -3.45 3.33 6.94
CA LYS A 178 -3.96 3.88 8.20
C LYS A 178 -5.07 4.91 7.94
N GLN A 179 -4.82 5.86 7.06
CA GLN A 179 -5.80 6.91 6.73
C GLN A 179 -7.05 6.33 6.05
N ARG A 180 -6.91 5.32 5.18
CA ARG A 180 -8.04 4.58 4.60
C ARG A 180 -8.88 3.87 5.65
N ALA A 181 -8.24 3.22 6.60
CA ALA A 181 -8.93 2.53 7.68
C ALA A 181 -9.74 3.50 8.55
N ILE A 182 -9.21 4.70 8.80
CA ILE A 182 -9.88 5.74 9.62
C ILE A 182 -10.98 6.45 8.82
N THR A 183 -10.65 6.95 7.63
CA THR A 183 -11.52 7.87 6.86
C THR A 183 -12.52 7.16 5.96
N ARG A 184 -12.26 5.90 5.58
CA ARG A 184 -13.01 5.14 4.56
C ARG A 184 -13.10 5.83 3.19
N LYS A 185 -12.20 6.78 2.91
CA LYS A 185 -12.06 7.43 1.61
C LYS A 185 -10.93 6.78 0.81
N GLU A 186 -10.76 7.12 -0.47
CA GLU A 186 -9.66 6.57 -1.28
C GLU A 186 -8.37 7.41 -1.21
N GLY A 187 -8.51 8.70 -0.94
CA GLY A 187 -7.45 9.72 -0.99
C GLY A 187 -7.89 10.96 -1.77
N PRO A 188 -6.97 11.90 -2.07
CA PRO A 188 -5.58 11.91 -1.64
C PRO A 188 -5.45 12.17 -0.13
N TYR A 189 -4.34 11.71 0.46
CA TYR A 189 -4.00 11.94 1.86
C TYR A 189 -2.81 12.88 1.99
N TYR A 190 -2.80 13.66 3.07
CA TYR A 190 -1.73 14.60 3.37
C TYR A 190 -1.09 14.25 4.70
N VAL A 191 0.22 14.09 4.72
CA VAL A 191 1.00 13.81 5.93
C VAL A 191 2.24 14.69 5.96
N GLN A 192 2.62 15.17 7.14
CA GLN A 192 3.82 15.98 7.32
C GLN A 192 4.81 15.27 8.22
N TYR A 193 6.06 15.18 7.77
CA TYR A 193 7.18 14.65 8.56
C TYR A 193 8.22 15.73 8.82
N HIS A 194 8.73 15.78 10.05
CA HIS A 194 9.92 16.57 10.34
C HIS A 194 11.12 16.03 9.54
N LEU A 195 11.96 16.92 9.00
CA LEU A 195 13.05 16.52 8.09
C LEU A 195 14.03 15.54 8.75
N THR A 196 14.46 15.83 9.99
CA THR A 196 15.35 14.93 10.75
C THR A 196 14.67 13.59 11.07
N ASP A 197 13.37 13.59 11.41
CA ASP A 197 12.63 12.36 11.68
C ASP A 197 12.57 11.47 10.44
N LEU A 198 12.31 12.08 9.27
CA LEU A 198 12.31 11.37 8.00
C LEU A 198 13.71 10.82 7.69
N LYS A 199 14.78 11.61 7.85
CA LYS A 199 16.17 11.13 7.67
C LYS A 199 16.49 9.93 8.57
N LEU A 200 16.00 9.89 9.80
CA LEU A 200 16.14 8.75 10.72
C LEU A 200 15.35 7.51 10.24
N ARG A 201 14.08 7.68 9.82
CA ARG A 201 13.24 6.57 9.32
C ARG A 201 13.76 5.97 8.02
N LEU A 202 14.37 6.80 7.17
CA LEU A 202 15.04 6.39 5.94
C LEU A 202 16.42 5.76 6.18
N GLY A 203 16.90 5.75 7.42
CA GLY A 203 18.21 5.21 7.77
C GLY A 203 19.39 6.04 7.24
N ILE A 204 19.15 7.31 6.90
CA ILE A 204 20.20 8.25 6.52
C ILE A 204 20.97 8.68 7.76
N ILE A 205 20.26 9.01 8.84
CA ILE A 205 20.86 9.21 10.15
C ILE A 205 20.72 7.91 10.93
N ASP A 206 21.83 7.40 11.42
CA ASP A 206 21.83 6.22 12.28
C ASP A 206 21.42 6.61 13.70
N SER A 207 20.30 6.04 14.16
CA SER A 207 19.75 6.28 15.50
C SER A 207 20.65 5.72 16.60
N GLN A 208 21.53 4.78 16.29
CA GLN A 208 22.40 4.07 17.24
C GLN A 208 23.85 4.57 17.23
N ALA A 209 24.18 5.53 16.36
CA ALA A 209 25.55 6.02 16.23
C ALA A 209 26.04 6.78 17.47
N ASP A 210 25.13 7.37 18.25
CA ASP A 210 25.48 8.18 19.41
C ASP A 210 24.47 8.01 20.57
N PRO A 211 24.94 7.76 21.82
CA PRO A 211 24.06 7.71 22.99
C PRO A 211 23.19 8.95 23.19
N ALA A 212 23.65 10.13 22.79
CA ALA A 212 22.87 11.37 22.87
C ALA A 212 21.70 11.38 21.88
N ILE A 213 21.87 10.79 20.69
CA ILE A 213 20.77 10.62 19.73
C ILE A 213 19.74 9.64 20.30
N ILE A 214 20.18 8.52 20.86
CA ILE A 214 19.30 7.55 21.51
C ILE A 214 18.52 8.21 22.66
N SER A 215 19.21 8.96 23.51
CA SER A 215 18.60 9.68 24.64
C SER A 215 17.58 10.72 24.18
N ALA A 216 17.89 11.47 23.11
CA ALA A 216 16.96 12.45 22.55
C ALA A 216 15.71 11.79 21.95
N LEU A 217 15.86 10.64 21.28
CA LEU A 217 14.74 9.89 20.68
C LEU A 217 13.83 9.20 21.70
N LYS A 218 14.35 8.94 22.91
CA LYS A 218 13.57 8.38 24.03
C LYS A 218 12.67 9.39 24.72
N LYS A 219 12.84 10.69 24.44
CA LYS A 219 11.96 11.73 24.97
C LYS A 219 10.68 11.78 24.13
N GLY A 220 9.50 11.90 24.75
CA GLY A 220 8.22 12.00 24.05
C GLY A 220 8.14 13.15 23.01
N ASN A 221 8.97 14.19 23.15
CA ASN A 221 9.17 15.23 22.14
C ASN A 221 10.66 15.40 21.80
N PRO A 222 11.19 14.65 20.81
CA PRO A 222 12.60 14.71 20.44
C PRO A 222 13.01 16.08 19.88
N ASP A 223 14.11 16.64 20.38
CA ASP A 223 14.74 17.82 19.79
C ASP A 223 15.50 17.42 18.51
N TYR A 224 14.83 17.56 17.38
CA TYR A 224 15.35 17.18 16.08
C TYR A 224 16.51 18.06 15.59
N ASP A 225 16.64 19.30 16.06
CA ASP A 225 17.77 20.17 15.71
C ASP A 225 19.02 19.71 16.47
N ALA A 226 18.88 19.32 17.75
CA ALA A 226 19.97 18.73 18.52
C ALA A 226 20.43 17.39 17.92
N ILE A 227 19.48 16.54 17.50
CA ILE A 227 19.78 15.26 16.84
C ILE A 227 20.55 15.50 15.53
N GLU A 228 20.10 16.44 14.68
CA GLU A 228 20.78 16.74 13.41
C GLU A 228 22.20 17.25 13.66
N LYS A 229 22.40 18.15 14.63
CA LYS A 229 23.74 18.64 15.03
C LYS A 229 24.65 17.51 15.53
N GLN A 230 24.13 16.57 16.31
CA GLN A 230 24.94 15.47 16.81
C GLN A 230 25.30 14.48 15.69
N ALA A 231 24.34 14.13 14.84
CA ALA A 231 24.57 13.29 13.67
C ALA A 231 25.62 13.90 12.74
N ASP A 232 25.58 15.22 12.56
CA ASP A 232 26.53 15.96 11.71
C ASP A 232 27.99 15.88 12.18
N LYS A 233 28.24 15.70 13.49
CA LYS A 233 29.61 15.52 14.02
C LYS A 233 30.24 14.19 13.60
N LEU A 234 29.41 13.20 13.31
CA LEU A 234 29.81 11.84 12.97
C LEU A 234 29.79 11.57 11.46
N ASP A 235 29.66 12.63 10.63
CA ASP A 235 29.32 12.54 9.21
C ASP A 235 28.06 11.69 8.95
N GLY A 236 27.12 11.72 9.90
CA GLY A 236 26.04 10.75 10.00
C GLY A 236 25.14 10.71 8.76
N ALA A 237 24.90 11.86 8.12
CA ALA A 237 24.11 11.94 6.88
C ALA A 237 24.97 11.97 5.60
N GLY A 238 26.31 12.03 5.72
CA GLY A 238 27.24 12.13 4.60
C GLY A 238 26.83 13.18 3.57
N LYS A 239 26.82 12.76 2.29
CA LYS A 239 26.41 13.60 1.16
C LYS A 239 24.96 14.08 1.22
N LEU A 240 24.10 13.44 2.03
CA LEU A 240 22.67 13.77 2.14
C LEU A 240 22.35 14.75 3.27
N LYS A 241 23.39 15.33 3.88
CA LYS A 241 23.24 16.40 4.88
C LYS A 241 22.44 17.59 4.34
N THR A 242 22.79 18.07 3.15
CA THR A 242 22.11 19.20 2.51
C THR A 242 20.75 18.81 1.98
N PHE A 243 19.77 19.70 2.12
CA PHE A 243 18.42 19.45 1.60
C PHE A 243 18.42 19.21 0.08
N GLY A 244 19.26 19.92 -0.69
CA GLY A 244 19.36 19.71 -2.14
C GLY A 244 19.78 18.28 -2.52
N ASN A 245 20.77 17.71 -1.83
CA ASN A 245 21.20 16.33 -2.07
C ASN A 245 20.16 15.33 -1.54
N PHE A 246 19.59 15.58 -0.36
CA PHE A 246 18.49 14.78 0.15
C PHE A 246 17.31 14.72 -0.84
N LYS A 247 16.88 15.88 -1.34
CA LYS A 247 15.85 16.02 -2.36
C LYS A 247 16.18 15.19 -3.61
N LYS A 248 17.36 15.41 -4.21
CA LYS A 248 17.77 14.76 -5.46
C LYS A 248 17.90 13.23 -5.33
N PHE A 249 18.56 12.76 -4.27
CA PHE A 249 18.95 11.35 -4.16
C PHE A 249 17.97 10.49 -3.37
N ALA A 250 17.14 11.08 -2.51
CA ALA A 250 16.11 10.37 -1.76
C ALA A 250 14.71 10.64 -2.34
N LEU A 251 14.25 11.90 -2.32
CA LEU A 251 12.85 12.22 -2.66
C LEU A 251 12.55 12.12 -4.16
N ASP A 252 13.29 12.84 -5.02
CA ASP A 252 13.08 12.86 -6.46
C ASP A 252 13.27 11.46 -7.06
N LYS A 253 14.30 10.74 -6.59
CA LYS A 253 14.55 9.36 -7.00
C LYS A 253 13.40 8.43 -6.60
N ALA A 254 12.91 8.54 -5.37
CA ALA A 254 11.79 7.73 -4.90
C ALA A 254 10.49 8.08 -5.63
N GLN A 255 10.21 9.36 -5.88
CA GLN A 255 9.03 9.79 -6.61
C GLN A 255 8.99 9.18 -8.01
N LYS A 256 10.13 9.20 -8.71
CA LYS A 256 10.26 8.57 -10.02
C LYS A 256 10.05 7.06 -9.95
N GLU A 257 10.77 6.36 -9.07
CA GLU A 257 10.68 4.90 -8.96
C GLU A 257 9.25 4.45 -8.57
N LEU A 258 8.63 5.06 -7.56
CA LEU A 258 7.29 4.67 -7.09
C LEU A 258 6.22 4.92 -8.15
N ASN A 259 6.30 6.05 -8.86
CA ASN A 259 5.40 6.33 -9.98
C ASN A 259 5.54 5.31 -11.12
N GLU A 260 6.74 4.74 -11.29
CA GLU A 260 7.03 3.78 -12.35
C GLU A 260 6.63 2.34 -12.01
N THR A 261 6.87 1.90 -10.77
CA THR A 261 6.85 0.48 -10.41
C THR A 261 5.83 0.09 -9.35
N THR A 262 5.17 1.05 -8.68
CA THR A 262 4.29 0.75 -7.53
C THR A 262 2.87 1.25 -7.72
N SER A 263 1.93 0.65 -6.99
CA SER A 263 0.52 1.04 -6.94
C SER A 263 0.26 2.35 -6.18
N ILE A 264 1.28 2.92 -5.54
CA ILE A 264 1.16 4.21 -4.86
C ILE A 264 1.89 5.29 -5.62
N TRP A 265 1.38 6.50 -5.49
CA TRP A 265 2.01 7.71 -5.99
C TRP A 265 2.06 8.75 -4.88
N PHE A 266 3.09 9.59 -4.93
CA PHE A 266 3.17 10.72 -4.02
C PHE A 266 3.75 11.95 -4.70
N ASP A 267 3.37 13.10 -4.15
CA ASP A 267 4.03 14.37 -4.36
C ASP A 267 4.42 14.99 -3.04
N TYR A 268 5.30 15.97 -3.04
CA TYR A 268 5.79 16.56 -1.81
C TYR A 268 6.16 18.04 -1.94
N GLU A 269 5.95 18.78 -0.85
CA GLU A 269 6.35 20.18 -0.72
C GLU A 269 7.20 20.40 0.54
N PRO A 270 8.32 21.15 0.43
CA PRO A 270 9.13 21.51 1.58
C PRO A 270 8.44 22.60 2.39
N VAL A 271 8.31 22.38 3.70
CA VAL A 271 7.83 23.36 4.66
C VAL A 271 9.03 24.08 5.25
N LYS A 272 9.10 25.40 5.05
CA LYS A 272 10.19 26.26 5.52
C LYS A 272 9.78 27.00 6.78
N ALA A 273 10.71 27.18 7.71
CA ALA A 273 10.50 27.98 8.91
C ALA A 273 11.80 28.68 9.36
N GLY A 274 11.64 29.67 10.24
CA GLY A 274 12.74 30.41 10.85
C GLY A 274 13.42 31.43 9.92
N ARG A 275 14.41 32.15 10.47
CA ARG A 275 15.19 33.15 9.74
C ARG A 275 16.07 32.46 8.69
N GLY A 276 15.89 32.81 7.41
CA GLY A 276 16.61 32.20 6.28
C GLY A 276 15.86 31.04 5.60
N GLY A 277 14.64 30.71 6.03
CA GLY A 277 13.77 29.78 5.30
C GLY A 277 14.32 28.34 5.23
N LYS A 278 14.92 27.86 6.33
CA LYS A 278 15.40 26.47 6.43
C LYS A 278 14.20 25.52 6.26
N VAL A 279 14.38 24.45 5.48
CA VAL A 279 13.38 23.40 5.37
C VAL A 279 13.36 22.60 6.67
N VAL A 280 12.25 22.65 7.40
CA VAL A 280 12.08 21.98 8.70
C VAL A 280 11.25 20.71 8.58
N SER A 281 10.33 20.66 7.60
CA SER A 281 9.43 19.53 7.40
C SER A 281 9.14 19.34 5.92
N ILE A 282 8.61 18.18 5.58
CA ILE A 282 8.13 17.86 4.23
C ILE A 282 6.69 17.41 4.36
N ARG A 283 5.81 18.03 3.58
CA ARG A 283 4.42 17.59 3.46
C ARG A 283 4.30 16.73 2.21
N PHE A 284 3.80 15.52 2.39
CA PHE A 284 3.52 14.56 1.33
C PHE A 284 2.03 14.57 1.00
N LYS A 285 1.71 14.52 -0.29
CA LYS A 285 0.41 14.15 -0.84
C LYS A 285 0.52 12.72 -1.35
N ILE A 286 -0.31 11.81 -0.87
CA ILE A 286 -0.26 10.37 -1.19
C ILE A 286 -1.58 9.95 -1.84
N ASP A 287 -1.54 9.19 -2.92
CA ASP A 287 -2.72 8.65 -3.61
C ASP A 287 -2.39 7.30 -4.28
N VAL A 288 -3.40 6.59 -4.79
CA VAL A 288 -3.19 5.48 -5.73
C VAL A 288 -2.54 6.02 -6.98
N ASN A 289 -1.55 5.29 -7.48
CA ASN A 289 -0.87 5.62 -8.72
C ASN A 289 -1.88 5.72 -9.88
N PRO A 290 -1.93 6.86 -10.60
CA PRO A 290 -2.81 7.03 -11.76
C PRO A 290 -2.65 5.93 -12.82
N ARG A 291 -1.45 5.34 -12.96
CA ARG A 291 -1.22 4.20 -13.88
C ARG A 291 -2.04 2.96 -13.50
N VAL A 292 -2.31 2.77 -12.22
CA VAL A 292 -3.17 1.68 -11.73
C VAL A 292 -4.64 2.04 -11.87
N LYS A 293 -5.03 3.28 -11.56
CA LYS A 293 -6.41 3.78 -11.80
C LYS A 293 -6.80 3.59 -13.28
N ASN A 294 -5.91 3.96 -14.19
CA ASN A 294 -6.17 3.86 -15.63
C ASN A 294 -6.17 2.42 -16.16
N LYS A 295 -5.36 1.51 -15.59
CA LYS A 295 -5.40 0.09 -15.93
C LYS A 295 -6.72 -0.54 -15.49
N ASN A 296 -7.19 -0.25 -14.28
CA ASN A 296 -8.48 -0.78 -13.81
C ASN A 296 -9.62 -0.25 -14.69
N ASN A 297 -9.63 1.05 -15.02
CA ASN A 297 -10.65 1.63 -15.92
C ASN A 297 -10.59 1.05 -17.35
N ALA A 298 -9.40 0.73 -17.89
CA ALA A 298 -9.26 0.11 -19.21
C ALA A 298 -9.63 -1.39 -19.23
N CYS A 299 -9.49 -2.08 -18.09
CA CYS A 299 -9.94 -3.46 -17.91
C CYS A 299 -11.45 -3.54 -17.66
N ASP A 300 -12.03 -2.55 -16.99
CA ASP A 300 -13.46 -2.46 -16.67
C ASP A 300 -14.31 -2.22 -17.92
N ASP A 301 -13.75 -1.57 -18.96
CA ASP A 301 -14.41 -1.40 -20.27
C ASP A 301 -14.42 -2.70 -21.11
N LEU A 302 -13.61 -3.70 -20.74
CA LEU A 302 -13.48 -4.99 -21.44
C LEU A 302 -13.96 -6.20 -20.62
N ASN A 303 -14.39 -6.00 -19.36
CA ASN A 303 -14.92 -7.06 -18.50
C ASN A 303 -16.19 -6.61 -17.76
N GLN A 304 -17.34 -6.63 -18.45
CA GLN A 304 -18.59 -6.97 -17.78
C GLN A 304 -18.54 -8.46 -17.35
N LYS A 305 -17.82 -8.80 -16.28
CA LYS A 305 -17.89 -10.14 -15.67
C LYS A 305 -17.87 -10.07 -14.13
N GLU A 306 -19.07 -10.32 -13.61
CA GLU A 306 -19.45 -10.87 -12.31
C GLU A 306 -18.61 -10.48 -11.08
N THR A 307 -19.18 -9.60 -10.25
CA THR A 307 -18.72 -9.39 -8.87
C THR A 307 -18.83 -10.72 -8.10
N THR A 308 -17.70 -11.35 -7.77
CA THR A 308 -17.69 -12.56 -6.94
C THR A 308 -17.96 -12.19 -5.48
N ILE A 309 -19.22 -12.30 -5.06
CA ILE A 309 -19.62 -12.06 -3.66
C ILE A 309 -19.45 -13.34 -2.84
N ASN A 310 -18.99 -13.20 -1.59
CA ASN A 310 -18.91 -14.30 -0.62
C ASN A 310 -20.31 -14.92 -0.39
N PRO A 311 -20.47 -16.26 -0.39
CA PRO A 311 -21.74 -16.95 -0.15
C PRO A 311 -22.55 -16.47 1.06
N ALA A 312 -21.88 -16.08 2.16
CA ALA A 312 -22.58 -15.58 3.36
C ALA A 312 -23.26 -14.22 3.10
N ARG A 313 -22.58 -13.33 2.36
CA ARG A 313 -23.12 -12.02 2.01
C ARG A 313 -24.19 -12.11 0.92
N GLU A 314 -24.06 -13.07 0.00
CA GLU A 314 -25.12 -13.35 -0.97
C GLU A 314 -26.41 -13.74 -0.26
N LEU A 315 -26.35 -14.60 0.77
CA LEU A 315 -27.52 -15.00 1.55
C LEU A 315 -28.19 -13.80 2.26
N GLU A 316 -27.42 -12.94 2.92
CA GLU A 316 -27.95 -11.72 3.56
C GLU A 316 -28.64 -10.76 2.58
N LEU A 317 -28.13 -10.68 1.34
CA LEU A 317 -28.73 -9.83 0.30
C LEU A 317 -29.99 -10.46 -0.28
N MET A 318 -30.09 -11.79 -0.30
CA MET A 318 -31.29 -12.49 -0.74
C MET A 318 -32.47 -12.22 0.20
N ASP A 319 -32.23 -12.26 1.51
CA ASP A 319 -33.24 -11.91 2.52
C ASP A 319 -33.73 -10.46 2.34
N GLN A 320 -32.80 -9.51 2.13
CA GLN A 320 -33.16 -8.11 1.88
C GLN A 320 -33.95 -7.89 0.58
N VAL A 321 -33.65 -8.63 -0.49
CA VAL A 321 -34.44 -8.54 -1.73
C VAL A 321 -35.85 -9.11 -1.53
N GLN A 322 -35.98 -10.16 -0.71
CA GLN A 322 -37.27 -10.74 -0.36
C GLN A 322 -38.11 -9.77 0.48
N ASP A 323 -37.49 -8.95 1.33
CA ASP A 323 -38.18 -7.88 2.07
C ASP A 323 -38.61 -6.70 1.19
N ILE A 324 -37.90 -6.45 0.08
CA ILE A 324 -38.21 -5.37 -0.87
C ILE A 324 -39.37 -5.75 -1.79
N ILE A 325 -39.43 -7.01 -2.22
CA ILE A 325 -40.37 -7.50 -3.24
C ILE A 325 -41.50 -8.28 -2.57
N ASP A 326 -42.72 -7.71 -2.58
CA ASP A 326 -43.92 -8.36 -2.00
C ASP A 326 -44.56 -9.43 -2.91
N GLU A 327 -43.89 -9.77 -4.02
CA GLU A 327 -44.32 -10.80 -4.96
C GLU A 327 -43.78 -12.19 -4.57
N LYS A 328 -44.57 -13.24 -4.78
CA LYS A 328 -44.15 -14.62 -4.53
C LYS A 328 -43.16 -15.10 -5.59
N ILE A 329 -41.87 -14.96 -5.30
CA ILE A 329 -40.77 -15.38 -6.20
C ILE A 329 -39.91 -16.51 -5.60
N LYS A 330 -39.28 -17.29 -6.48
CA LYS A 330 -38.39 -18.40 -6.07
C LYS A 330 -36.99 -17.88 -5.72
N ILE A 331 -36.30 -18.62 -4.84
CA ILE A 331 -34.91 -18.37 -4.43
C ILE A 331 -33.96 -18.22 -5.64
N SER A 332 -34.16 -19.02 -6.68
CA SER A 332 -33.35 -18.94 -7.92
C SER A 332 -33.55 -17.62 -8.67
N GLU A 333 -34.74 -17.03 -8.61
CA GLU A 333 -35.10 -15.79 -9.29
C GLU A 333 -34.54 -14.57 -8.56
N ILE A 334 -34.58 -14.58 -7.22
CA ILE A 334 -33.92 -13.58 -6.37
C ILE A 334 -32.43 -13.49 -6.71
N ARG A 335 -31.76 -14.64 -6.84
CA ARG A 335 -30.35 -14.71 -7.23
C ARG A 335 -30.12 -14.12 -8.63
N SER A 336 -31.01 -14.36 -9.58
CA SER A 336 -30.91 -13.76 -10.93
C SER A 336 -31.06 -12.24 -10.92
N ILE A 337 -31.97 -11.70 -10.11
CA ILE A 337 -32.15 -10.24 -9.94
C ILE A 337 -30.93 -9.61 -9.27
N LEU A 338 -30.40 -10.23 -8.20
CA LEU A 338 -29.17 -9.79 -7.53
C LEU A 338 -27.99 -9.75 -8.50
N LYS A 339 -27.77 -10.82 -9.27
CA LYS A 339 -26.71 -10.86 -10.28
C LYS A 339 -26.89 -9.78 -11.35
N ALA A 340 -28.11 -9.56 -11.83
CA ALA A 340 -28.40 -8.53 -12.83
C ALA A 340 -28.15 -7.10 -12.31
N SER A 341 -28.39 -6.86 -11.03
CA SER A 341 -28.12 -5.56 -10.37
C SER A 341 -26.66 -5.33 -10.02
N ASN A 342 -25.80 -6.33 -10.23
CA ASN A 342 -24.47 -6.38 -9.65
C ASN A 342 -24.50 -6.20 -8.12
N TYR A 343 -25.47 -6.88 -7.48
CA TYR A 343 -25.72 -6.88 -6.04
C TYR A 343 -25.99 -5.49 -5.44
N ASN A 344 -26.59 -4.59 -6.23
CA ASN A 344 -26.97 -3.26 -5.80
C ASN A 344 -28.47 -3.23 -5.45
N LEU A 345 -28.78 -3.13 -4.16
CA LEU A 345 -30.17 -3.11 -3.65
C LEU A 345 -30.94 -1.86 -4.07
N ASP A 346 -30.28 -0.71 -4.20
CA ASP A 346 -30.94 0.54 -4.61
C ASP A 346 -31.47 0.43 -6.05
N LYS A 347 -30.72 -0.23 -6.94
CA LYS A 347 -31.20 -0.52 -8.30
C LYS A 347 -32.42 -1.44 -8.31
N ILE A 348 -32.45 -2.44 -7.42
CA ILE A 348 -33.58 -3.36 -7.29
C ILE A 348 -34.80 -2.61 -6.76
N LYS A 349 -34.62 -1.80 -5.70
CA LYS A 349 -35.67 -0.97 -5.14
C LYS A 349 -36.25 0.01 -6.16
N ASN A 350 -35.39 0.73 -6.89
CA ASN A 350 -35.83 1.65 -7.94
C ASN A 350 -36.58 0.94 -9.07
N ALA A 351 -36.12 -0.25 -9.48
CA ALA A 351 -36.82 -1.05 -10.48
C ALA A 351 -38.19 -1.52 -9.97
N TYR A 352 -38.29 -1.94 -8.71
CA TYR A 352 -39.54 -2.38 -8.11
C TYR A 352 -40.54 -1.21 -7.93
N ASP A 353 -40.06 -0.04 -7.54
CA ASP A 353 -40.90 1.18 -7.48
C ASP A 353 -41.46 1.56 -8.85
N LEU A 354 -40.71 1.35 -9.94
CA LEU A 354 -41.20 1.54 -11.31
C LEU A 354 -42.22 0.48 -11.71
N TYR A 355 -42.02 -0.77 -11.29
CA TYR A 355 -42.98 -1.86 -11.51
C TYR A 355 -44.34 -1.53 -10.88
N LEU A 356 -44.36 -1.06 -9.63
CA LEU A 356 -45.59 -0.69 -8.92
C LEU A 356 -46.33 0.49 -9.56
N ARG A 357 -45.62 1.35 -10.29
CA ARG A 357 -46.18 2.56 -10.92
C ARG A 357 -46.67 2.32 -12.35
N GLN A 358 -46.30 1.23 -13.00
CA GLN A 358 -46.72 1.01 -14.38
C GLN A 358 -48.17 0.51 -14.46
N SER A 359 -48.91 0.99 -15.46
CA SER A 359 -50.34 0.66 -15.64
C SER A 359 -50.58 -0.56 -16.53
N GLY A 360 -49.52 -1.26 -16.97
CA GLY A 360 -49.59 -2.42 -17.85
C GLY A 360 -49.43 -3.74 -17.11
N ASN A 361 -50.22 -4.75 -17.50
CA ASN A 361 -50.09 -6.11 -16.96
C ASN A 361 -48.74 -6.72 -17.37
N VAL A 362 -47.91 -7.13 -16.40
CA VAL A 362 -46.61 -7.74 -16.65
C VAL A 362 -46.73 -9.26 -16.54
N GLU A 363 -46.64 -9.96 -17.67
CA GLU A 363 -46.74 -11.43 -17.69
C GLU A 363 -45.56 -12.13 -16.97
N ASN A 364 -44.38 -11.50 -16.93
CA ASN A 364 -43.18 -12.03 -16.29
C ASN A 364 -42.47 -10.96 -15.46
N PHE A 365 -42.83 -10.89 -14.18
CA PHE A 365 -42.26 -9.96 -13.20
C PHE A 365 -40.73 -10.00 -13.15
N VAL A 366 -40.13 -11.20 -13.02
CA VAL A 366 -38.68 -11.37 -12.88
C VAL A 366 -37.94 -10.94 -14.15
N GLY A 367 -38.47 -11.31 -15.31
CA GLY A 367 -37.93 -10.91 -16.60
C GLY A 367 -37.96 -9.40 -16.79
N TRP A 368 -39.06 -8.75 -16.39
CA TRP A 368 -39.21 -7.31 -16.42
C TRP A 368 -38.23 -6.61 -15.46
N MET A 369 -38.08 -7.10 -14.23
CA MET A 369 -37.13 -6.56 -13.24
C MET A 369 -35.68 -6.61 -13.74
N ILE A 370 -35.26 -7.75 -14.28
CA ILE A 370 -33.91 -7.89 -14.85
C ILE A 370 -33.71 -6.93 -16.02
N ALA A 371 -34.71 -6.77 -16.88
CA ALA A 371 -34.65 -5.83 -18.01
C ALA A 371 -34.59 -4.37 -17.54
N ALA A 372 -35.39 -3.99 -16.55
CA ALA A 372 -35.41 -2.63 -15.99
C ALA A 372 -34.05 -2.26 -15.37
N ILE A 373 -33.44 -3.20 -14.64
CA ILE A 373 -32.13 -3.03 -14.00
C ILE A 373 -31.01 -2.95 -15.05
N LYS A 374 -30.99 -3.87 -16.02
CA LYS A 374 -29.93 -3.90 -17.05
C LYS A 374 -29.97 -2.69 -17.98
N ASN A 375 -31.16 -2.17 -18.26
CA ASN A 375 -31.36 -1.06 -19.18
C ASN A 375 -31.59 0.29 -18.47
N ASN A 376 -31.42 0.36 -17.14
CA ASN A 376 -31.62 1.56 -16.31
C ASN A 376 -32.93 2.30 -16.64
N TYR A 377 -34.07 1.62 -16.54
CA TYR A 377 -35.37 2.25 -16.82
C TYR A 377 -35.60 3.46 -15.89
N THR A 378 -36.22 4.51 -16.43
CA THR A 378 -36.60 5.71 -15.67
C THR A 378 -38.11 5.95 -15.84
N SER A 379 -38.67 6.82 -15.00
CA SER A 379 -40.11 7.12 -14.93
C SER A 379 -40.71 7.73 -16.20
N ALA A 380 -39.87 8.15 -17.16
CA ALA A 380 -40.29 8.50 -18.52
C ALA A 380 -39.80 7.39 -19.46
N GLY A 381 -40.71 6.62 -20.06
CA GLY A 381 -40.43 5.41 -20.84
C GLY A 381 -39.64 5.61 -22.15
N VAL A 382 -38.41 6.12 -22.08
CA VAL A 382 -37.50 6.30 -23.22
C VAL A 382 -36.14 5.68 -22.91
N LYS A 383 -35.66 4.84 -23.84
CA LYS A 383 -34.31 4.27 -23.84
C LYS A 383 -33.27 5.39 -23.89
N ALA A 384 -32.38 5.46 -22.90
CA ALA A 384 -31.19 6.30 -22.99
C ALA A 384 -30.13 5.59 -23.86
N SER A 385 -29.94 6.07 -25.09
CA SER A 385 -28.78 5.71 -25.93
C SER A 385 -27.48 6.34 -25.37
N PRO A 386 -26.30 5.74 -25.62
CA PRO A 386 -25.03 6.27 -25.15
C PRO A 386 -24.71 7.57 -25.88
N ILE A 387 -24.43 8.64 -25.13
CA ILE A 387 -24.09 9.96 -25.69
C ILE A 387 -22.64 9.89 -26.20
N VAL A 388 -22.49 9.80 -27.52
CA VAL A 388 -21.27 10.17 -28.25
C VAL A 388 -21.33 11.68 -28.46
N GLY A 389 -20.21 12.36 -28.20
CA GLY A 389 -20.16 13.80 -27.95
C GLY A 389 -20.67 14.69 -29.08
N GLU A 390 -21.38 15.75 -28.68
CA GLU A 390 -21.50 17.01 -29.41
C GLU A 390 -21.86 18.13 -28.42
N TYR A 391 -21.31 19.33 -28.65
CA TYR A 391 -21.45 20.51 -27.80
C TYR A 391 -22.91 20.93 -27.65
N VAL A 392 -23.36 21.16 -26.41
CA VAL A 392 -24.65 21.81 -26.12
C VAL A 392 -24.40 23.27 -25.78
N GLN A 393 -24.90 24.15 -26.63
CA GLN A 393 -25.04 25.57 -26.38
C GLN A 393 -26.07 25.76 -25.25
N SER A 394 -25.63 26.18 -24.07
CA SER A 394 -26.51 26.37 -22.92
C SER A 394 -27.44 27.56 -23.14
N THR A 395 -28.74 27.31 -23.13
CA THR A 395 -29.78 28.33 -22.97
C THR A 395 -29.81 28.74 -21.49
N PHE A 396 -29.00 29.73 -21.13
CA PHE A 396 -29.13 30.39 -19.84
C PHE A 396 -30.34 31.33 -19.88
N SER A 397 -31.30 31.13 -18.97
CA SER A 397 -32.33 32.13 -18.68
C SER A 397 -31.70 33.25 -17.84
N TYR A 398 -31.80 34.49 -18.31
CA TYR A 398 -31.27 35.65 -17.57
C TYR A 398 -31.98 35.86 -16.22
N GLU A 399 -33.23 35.40 -16.10
CA GLU A 399 -34.04 35.54 -14.88
C GLU A 399 -33.50 34.71 -13.71
N ASP A 400 -32.89 33.54 -14.00
CA ASP A 400 -32.33 32.66 -12.98
C ASP A 400 -31.03 33.23 -12.38
N MET A 401 -30.23 33.96 -13.17
CA MET A 401 -29.00 34.60 -12.72
C MET A 401 -29.24 35.91 -11.95
N GLU A 402 -30.32 36.63 -12.25
CA GLU A 402 -30.67 37.85 -11.52
C GLU A 402 -31.21 37.55 -10.11
N SER A 403 -31.89 36.43 -9.95
CA SER A 403 -32.38 35.90 -8.66
C SER A 403 -31.24 35.56 -7.71
N GLU A 404 -30.17 34.91 -8.20
CA GLU A 404 -29.00 34.51 -7.41
C GLU A 404 -28.11 35.70 -6.97
N LEU A 405 -28.20 36.85 -7.66
CA LEU A 405 -27.43 38.05 -7.34
C LEU A 405 -28.11 38.94 -6.29
N LEU A 406 -29.44 38.89 -6.19
CA LEU A 406 -30.20 39.68 -5.20
C LEU A 406 -30.27 39.03 -3.82
N ASP A 407 -30.05 37.71 -3.71
CA ASP A 407 -30.00 36.99 -2.44
C ASP A 407 -28.68 37.17 -1.66
N ASN A 408 -27.69 37.88 -2.24
CA ASN A 408 -26.38 38.11 -1.62
C ASN A 408 -26.08 39.59 -1.29
N PHE A 409 -27.11 40.44 -1.15
CA PHE A 409 -26.97 41.82 -0.64
C PHE A 409 -27.80 42.09 0.61
#